data_AF-A0A356UAT0-F1
#
_entry.id   AF-A0A356UAT0-F1
#
_cell.length_a   1.000
_cell.length_b   1.000
_cell.length_c   1.000
_cell.angle_alpha   90.00
_cell.angle_beta   90.00
_cell.angle_gamma   90.00
#
_symmetry.space_group_name_H-M   'P 1'
#
loop_
_entity.id
_entity.type
_entity.pdbx_description
1 polymer ?
#
loop_
_entity_poly.entity_id
_entity_poly.type
_entity_poly.pdbx_seq_one_letter_code
_entity_poly.pdbx_strand_id
1 'polypeptide(L)'
;MRNVYADLHVHIGSAGGRAVKITASRKMDLHSVLYEATPRKGLDMIGIVDAGSVLVSAEMEAMLKTGELREHPRGGMMARNGVLLIPACEVESREGVHLIIYLPHLHSIKAYQKYMRSRVKNMALSTQKANVSVAELINLSFVLDGIFCPAHAFTPHKGVYGIWAMRLADKLGKDAGHIKALELGLSADTDMADMIGETRNYTFLSNSDAHSADNIG
;
A
#
# COMPACT_ATOMS: atom_id res chain seq x y z
N MET A 1 23.87 10.52 8.24
CA MET A 1 22.57 9.93 7.86
C MET A 1 22.28 10.34 6.42
N ARG A 2 21.80 9.42 5.59
CA ARG A 2 21.34 9.72 4.23
C ARG A 2 19.84 10.00 4.30
N ASN A 3 19.39 11.13 3.75
CA ASN A 3 17.97 11.41 3.61
C ASN A 3 17.42 10.59 2.45
N VAL A 4 16.20 10.08 2.61
CA VAL A 4 15.47 9.29 1.61
C VAL A 4 14.08 9.89 1.53
N TYR A 5 13.67 10.30 0.33
CA TYR A 5 12.33 10.81 0.08
C TYR A 5 11.46 9.71 -0.52
N ALA A 6 10.26 9.54 0.02
CA ALA A 6 9.39 8.43 -0.33
C ALA A 6 7.92 8.85 -0.36
N ASP A 7 7.18 8.27 -1.29
CA ASP A 7 5.72 8.24 -1.29
C ASP A 7 5.27 6.78 -1.32
N LEU A 8 4.65 6.31 -0.24
CA LEU A 8 4.40 4.88 -0.02
C LEU A 8 2.95 4.46 -0.30
N HIS A 9 2.15 5.33 -0.92
CA HIS A 9 0.77 5.02 -1.30
C HIS A 9 0.47 5.55 -2.70
N VAL A 10 0.85 4.77 -3.72
CA VAL A 10 0.64 5.12 -5.14
C VAL A 10 -0.07 4.00 -5.88
N HIS A 11 -1.07 4.38 -6.68
CA HIS A 11 -1.86 3.46 -7.49
C HIS A 11 -1.40 3.38 -8.95
N ILE A 12 -1.43 2.16 -9.49
CA ILE A 12 -1.33 1.79 -10.89
C ILE A 12 -2.74 1.79 -11.50
N GLY A 13 -2.96 2.63 -12.50
CA GLY A 13 -4.22 2.69 -13.23
C GLY A 13 -4.35 1.60 -14.28
N SER A 14 -3.25 1.13 -14.87
CA SER A 14 -3.28 0.00 -15.80
C SER A 14 -2.01 -0.82 -15.86
N ALA A 15 -2.17 -2.11 -16.15
CA ALA A 15 -1.07 -3.04 -16.41
C ALA A 15 -1.49 -4.02 -17.52
N GLY A 16 -0.57 -4.35 -18.42
CA GLY A 16 -0.85 -5.24 -19.57
C GLY A 16 -2.04 -4.79 -20.43
N GLY A 17 -2.20 -3.46 -20.62
CA GLY A 17 -3.28 -2.86 -21.41
C GLY A 17 -4.68 -2.93 -20.77
N ARG A 18 -4.79 -3.37 -19.51
CA ARG A 18 -6.06 -3.47 -18.78
C ARG A 18 -6.06 -2.59 -17.53
N ALA A 19 -7.24 -2.13 -17.14
CA ALA A 19 -7.41 -1.32 -15.94
C ALA A 19 -7.10 -2.13 -14.67
N VAL A 20 -6.44 -1.49 -13.71
CA VAL A 20 -6.13 -2.02 -12.37
C VAL A 20 -6.90 -1.24 -11.30
N LYS A 21 -6.59 0.05 -11.13
CA LYS A 21 -7.39 1.01 -10.35
C LYS A 21 -8.23 1.87 -11.29
N ILE A 22 -9.55 1.67 -11.31
CA ILE A 22 -10.46 2.34 -12.26
C ILE A 22 -10.42 3.87 -12.14
N THR A 23 -10.24 4.37 -10.92
CA THR A 23 -10.18 5.80 -10.61
C THR A 23 -8.81 6.43 -10.91
N ALA A 24 -7.79 5.64 -11.22
CA ALA A 24 -6.46 6.13 -11.55
C ALA A 24 -6.26 6.28 -13.06
N SER A 25 -5.36 7.19 -13.42
CA SER A 25 -4.98 7.44 -14.82
C SER A 25 -4.43 6.18 -15.47
N ARG A 26 -4.86 5.87 -16.70
CA ARG A 26 -4.28 4.78 -17.50
C ARG A 26 -2.80 4.99 -17.87
N LYS A 27 -2.26 6.19 -17.63
CA LYS A 27 -0.82 6.47 -17.78
C LYS A 27 -0.01 6.08 -16.54
N MET A 28 -0.68 5.70 -15.45
CA MET A 28 -0.04 5.14 -14.26
C MET A 28 0.18 3.64 -14.48
N ASP A 29 1.17 3.29 -15.30
CA ASP A 29 1.72 1.93 -15.37
C ASP A 29 3.02 1.83 -14.56
N LEU A 30 3.44 0.61 -14.23
CA LEU A 30 4.53 0.38 -13.28
C LEU A 30 5.85 0.95 -13.82
N HIS A 31 6.14 0.76 -15.10
CA HIS A 31 7.35 1.28 -15.72
C HIS A 31 7.38 2.82 -15.69
N SER A 32 6.32 3.49 -16.14
CA SER A 32 6.21 4.94 -16.15
C SER A 32 6.35 5.53 -14.74
N VAL A 33 5.75 4.90 -13.72
CA VAL A 33 5.90 5.35 -12.33
C VAL A 33 7.35 5.23 -11.86
N LEU A 34 8.00 4.09 -12.08
CA LEU A 34 9.37 3.83 -11.59
C LEU A 34 10.45 4.64 -12.31
N TYR A 35 10.32 4.79 -13.63
CA TYR A 35 11.38 5.35 -14.46
C TYR A 35 11.17 6.81 -14.85
N GLU A 36 9.96 7.34 -14.74
CA GLU A 36 9.65 8.72 -15.12
C GLU A 36 9.11 9.55 -13.96
N ALA A 37 7.99 9.14 -13.36
CA ALA A 37 7.30 9.96 -12.36
C ALA A 37 8.10 10.07 -11.05
N THR A 38 8.57 8.93 -10.51
CA THR A 38 9.31 8.89 -9.25
C THR A 38 10.61 9.72 -9.32
N PRO A 39 11.49 9.55 -10.34
CA PRO A 39 12.68 10.38 -10.48
C PRO A 39 12.36 11.86 -10.71
N ARG A 40 11.33 12.18 -11.50
CA ARG A 40 10.92 13.57 -11.77
C ARG A 40 10.44 14.28 -10.50
N LYS A 41 9.84 13.54 -9.56
CA LYS A 41 9.42 14.04 -8.25
C LYS A 41 10.55 14.09 -7.22
N GLY A 42 11.75 13.61 -7.56
CA GLY A 42 12.90 13.61 -6.65
C GLY A 42 12.79 12.58 -5.53
N LEU A 43 11.98 11.54 -5.72
CA LEU A 43 11.80 10.47 -4.74
C LEU A 43 12.86 9.37 -4.95
N ASP A 44 13.42 8.87 -3.85
CA ASP A 44 14.34 7.73 -3.83
C ASP A 44 13.58 6.39 -3.73
N MET A 45 12.36 6.42 -3.20
CA MET A 45 11.55 5.24 -2.90
C MET A 45 10.08 5.47 -3.26
N ILE A 46 9.41 4.43 -3.76
CA ILE A 46 7.99 4.49 -4.12
C ILE A 46 7.24 3.24 -3.66
N GLY A 47 6.08 3.43 -3.04
CA GLY A 47 5.20 2.35 -2.62
C GLY A 47 4.08 2.13 -3.63
N ILE A 48 4.04 0.97 -4.28
CA ILE A 48 2.96 0.60 -5.19
C ILE A 48 1.98 -0.30 -4.46
N VAL A 49 0.80 0.23 -4.13
CA VAL A 49 -0.21 -0.47 -3.33
C VAL A 49 -1.13 -1.40 -4.13
N ASP A 50 -0.82 -1.62 -5.41
CA ASP A 50 -1.59 -2.48 -6.31
C ASP A 50 -0.86 -3.79 -6.65
N ALA A 51 0.22 -4.12 -5.93
CA ALA A 51 1.06 -5.29 -6.20
C ALA A 51 0.29 -6.62 -6.10
N GLY A 52 -0.80 -6.64 -5.32
CA GLY A 52 -1.70 -7.78 -5.20
C GLY A 52 -2.49 -8.09 -6.48
N SER A 53 -2.64 -7.12 -7.41
CA SER A 53 -3.24 -7.36 -8.70
C SER A 53 -2.42 -8.39 -9.50
N VAL A 54 -3.08 -9.38 -10.09
CA VAL A 54 -2.39 -10.37 -10.95
C VAL A 54 -1.73 -9.73 -12.16
N LEU A 55 -2.17 -8.55 -12.59
CA LEU A 55 -1.59 -7.82 -13.72
C LEU A 55 -0.30 -7.13 -13.31
N VAL A 56 -0.35 -6.35 -12.23
CA VAL A 56 0.81 -5.61 -11.71
C VAL A 56 1.88 -6.58 -11.25
N SER A 57 1.51 -7.66 -10.55
CA SER A 57 2.45 -8.69 -10.13
C SER A 57 3.11 -9.40 -11.31
N ALA A 58 2.39 -9.64 -12.41
CA ALA A 58 2.98 -10.24 -13.61
C ALA A 58 3.98 -9.31 -14.31
N GLU A 59 3.73 -7.99 -14.28
CA GLU A 59 4.67 -6.98 -14.77
C GLU A 59 5.92 -6.92 -13.89
N MET A 60 5.77 -6.92 -12.57
CA MET A 60 6.90 -7.02 -11.63
C MET A 60 7.75 -8.27 -11.89
N GLU A 61 7.12 -9.44 -12.10
CA GLU A 61 7.81 -10.68 -12.46
C GLU A 61 8.59 -10.56 -13.78
N ALA A 62 8.00 -9.93 -14.79
CA ALA A 62 8.65 -9.72 -16.07
C ALA A 62 9.90 -8.83 -15.90
N MET A 63 9.77 -7.72 -15.17
CA MET A 63 10.87 -6.81 -14.88
C MET A 63 11.98 -7.47 -14.04
N LEU A 64 11.64 -8.39 -13.13
CA LEU A 64 12.62 -9.20 -12.40
C LEU A 64 13.37 -10.15 -13.33
N LYS A 65 12.67 -10.79 -14.29
CA LYS A 65 13.27 -11.70 -15.28
C LYS A 65 14.20 -10.97 -16.26
N THR A 66 13.84 -9.76 -16.68
CA THR A 66 14.69 -8.92 -17.55
C THR A 66 15.83 -8.23 -16.78
N GLY A 67 15.76 -8.27 -15.44
CA GLY A 67 16.71 -7.63 -14.53
C GLY A 67 16.55 -6.11 -14.42
N GLU A 68 15.41 -5.57 -14.87
CA GLU A 68 15.01 -4.17 -14.65
C GLU A 68 14.69 -3.90 -13.17
N LEU A 69 14.16 -4.92 -12.48
CA LEU A 69 14.05 -4.96 -11.03
C LEU A 69 15.00 -6.02 -10.46
N ARG A 70 15.45 -5.80 -9.22
CA ARG A 70 16.19 -6.79 -8.44
C ARG A 70 15.66 -6.79 -7.00
N GLU A 71 15.22 -7.94 -6.50
CA GLU A 71 14.80 -8.04 -5.10
C GLU A 71 15.97 -7.70 -4.16
N HIS A 72 15.67 -6.88 -3.16
CA HIS A 72 16.62 -6.51 -2.13
C HIS A 72 16.51 -7.50 -0.96
N PRO A 73 17.62 -8.02 -0.39
CA PRO A 73 17.57 -9.07 0.64
C PRO A 73 16.83 -8.68 1.94
N ARG A 74 16.63 -7.38 2.18
CA ARG A 74 15.90 -6.85 3.34
C ARG A 74 14.47 -6.39 3.02
N GLY A 75 13.96 -6.77 1.85
CA GLY A 75 12.67 -6.34 1.34
C GLY A 75 12.76 -5.17 0.37
N GLY A 76 11.80 -5.11 -0.55
CA GLY A 76 11.73 -4.17 -1.66
C GLY A 76 12.44 -4.67 -2.93
N MET A 77 12.30 -3.92 -4.02
CA MET A 77 12.87 -4.22 -5.33
C MET A 77 13.59 -3.00 -5.87
N MET A 78 14.89 -3.11 -6.10
CA MET A 78 15.70 -2.03 -6.66
C MET A 78 15.51 -1.97 -8.19
N ALA A 79 15.05 -0.83 -8.70
CA ALA A 79 15.02 -0.55 -10.13
C ALA A 79 16.41 -0.16 -10.65
N ARG A 80 16.67 -0.37 -11.94
CA ARG A 80 17.98 -0.07 -12.55
C ARG A 80 18.39 1.40 -12.46
N ASN A 81 17.42 2.31 -12.39
CA ASN A 81 17.66 3.74 -12.22
C ASN A 81 17.94 4.16 -10.76
N GLY A 82 17.96 3.21 -9.81
CA GLY A 82 18.27 3.46 -8.41
C GLY A 82 17.06 3.74 -7.50
N VAL A 83 15.85 3.75 -8.05
CA VAL A 83 14.61 3.87 -7.25
C VAL A 83 14.32 2.56 -6.52
N LEU A 84 14.03 2.62 -5.22
CA LEU A 84 13.55 1.47 -4.46
C LEU A 84 12.02 1.36 -4.53
N LEU A 85 11.53 0.30 -5.15
CA LEU A 85 10.12 -0.07 -5.13
C LEU A 85 9.79 -0.84 -3.84
N ILE A 86 8.77 -0.38 -3.11
CA ILE A 86 8.14 -1.11 -2.01
C ILE A 86 6.79 -1.64 -2.49
N PRO A 87 6.64 -2.94 -2.78
CA PRO A 87 5.36 -3.48 -3.19
C PRO A 87 4.41 -3.56 -1.98
N ALA A 88 3.16 -3.22 -2.20
CA ALA A 88 2.13 -3.22 -1.18
C ALA A 88 0.77 -3.56 -1.77
N CYS A 89 -0.21 -3.80 -0.90
CA CYS A 89 -1.58 -4.08 -1.28
C CYS A 89 -2.54 -3.23 -0.44
N GLU A 90 -3.24 -2.28 -1.07
CA GLU A 90 -4.41 -1.63 -0.48
C GLU A 90 -5.66 -2.51 -0.72
N VAL A 91 -6.44 -2.71 0.32
CA VAL A 91 -7.68 -3.50 0.30
C VAL A 91 -8.75 -2.84 1.16
N GLU A 92 -10.01 -2.91 0.71
CA GLU A 92 -11.15 -2.55 1.56
C GLU A 92 -11.58 -3.79 2.38
N SER A 93 -11.56 -3.68 3.71
CA SER A 93 -11.98 -4.76 4.60
C SER A 93 -13.50 -4.92 4.64
N ARG A 94 -13.99 -5.96 5.33
CA ARG A 94 -15.41 -6.18 5.59
C ARG A 94 -16.05 -5.03 6.37
N GLU A 95 -15.28 -4.41 7.27
CA GLU A 95 -15.66 -3.22 8.05
C GLU A 95 -15.73 -1.96 7.18
N GLY A 96 -15.31 -2.04 5.92
CA GLY A 96 -15.41 -0.97 4.94
C GLY A 96 -14.29 0.04 5.00
N VAL A 97 -13.18 -0.27 5.68
CA VAL A 97 -12.00 0.59 5.80
C VAL A 97 -10.90 0.16 4.85
N HIS A 98 -10.07 1.10 4.38
CA HIS A 98 -8.90 0.80 3.55
C HIS A 98 -7.68 0.54 4.42
N LEU A 99 -6.95 -0.50 4.05
CA LEU A 99 -5.78 -0.99 4.78
C LEU A 99 -4.70 -1.36 3.79
N ILE A 100 -3.45 -1.03 4.11
CA ILE A 100 -2.28 -1.37 3.34
C ILE A 100 -1.50 -2.46 4.04
N ILE A 101 -1.07 -3.46 3.27
CA ILE A 101 -0.03 -4.41 3.67
C ILE A 101 1.17 -4.22 2.75
N TYR A 102 2.27 -3.68 3.29
CA TYR A 102 3.56 -3.64 2.60
C TYR A 102 4.19 -5.03 2.63
N LEU A 103 4.66 -5.50 1.49
CA LEU A 103 5.16 -6.86 1.31
C LEU A 103 6.66 -6.82 0.97
N PRO A 104 7.50 -7.65 1.60
CA PRO A 104 8.94 -7.54 1.41
C PRO A 104 9.39 -8.08 0.05
N HIS A 105 8.75 -9.13 -0.45
CA HIS A 105 9.25 -9.93 -1.57
C HIS A 105 8.15 -10.38 -2.52
N LEU A 106 8.55 -10.79 -3.73
CA LEU A 106 7.65 -11.34 -4.74
C LEU A 106 6.88 -12.57 -4.19
N HIS A 107 7.56 -13.43 -3.42
CA HIS A 107 6.90 -14.60 -2.83
C HIS A 107 5.76 -14.21 -1.86
N SER A 108 5.92 -13.12 -1.09
CA SER A 108 4.89 -12.61 -0.19
C SER A 108 3.70 -12.06 -0.98
N ILE A 109 3.93 -11.42 -2.13
CA ILE A 109 2.87 -11.01 -3.07
C ILE A 109 2.08 -12.23 -3.56
N LYS A 110 2.76 -13.32 -3.92
CA LYS A 110 2.08 -14.56 -4.37
C LYS A 110 1.28 -15.22 -3.26
N ALA A 111 1.80 -15.23 -2.04
CA ALA A 111 1.09 -15.74 -0.88
C ALA A 111 -0.15 -14.87 -0.55
N TYR A 112 -0.03 -13.53 -0.63
CA TYR A 112 -1.17 -12.61 -0.56
C TYR A 112 -2.23 -12.93 -1.61
N GLN A 113 -1.84 -13.08 -2.88
CA GLN A 113 -2.77 -13.42 -3.96
C GLN A 113 -3.50 -14.74 -3.72
N LYS A 114 -2.79 -15.77 -3.23
CA LYS A 114 -3.38 -17.06 -2.88
C LYS A 114 -4.43 -16.90 -1.79
N TYR A 115 -4.14 -16.13 -0.74
CA TYR A 115 -5.08 -15.85 0.34
C TYR A 115 -6.31 -15.10 -0.18
N MET A 116 -6.10 -14.05 -0.96
CA MET A 116 -7.18 -13.14 -1.43
C MET A 116 -8.07 -13.72 -2.52
N ARG A 117 -7.62 -14.74 -3.26
CA ARG A 117 -8.34 -15.31 -4.40
C ARG A 117 -9.79 -15.71 -4.12
N SER A 118 -10.07 -16.23 -2.92
CA SER A 118 -11.44 -16.62 -2.51
C SER A 118 -12.21 -15.51 -1.79
N ARG A 119 -11.63 -14.32 -1.66
CA ARG A 119 -12.13 -13.21 -0.83
C ARG A 119 -12.46 -11.96 -1.64
N VAL A 120 -11.99 -11.86 -2.88
CA VAL A 120 -12.34 -10.78 -3.82
C VAL A 120 -12.97 -11.34 -5.08
N LYS A 121 -13.68 -10.49 -5.83
CA LYS A 121 -14.39 -10.91 -7.05
C LYS A 121 -13.48 -10.94 -8.29
N ASN A 122 -12.47 -10.07 -8.36
CA ASN A 122 -11.64 -9.94 -9.55
C ASN A 122 -10.19 -9.61 -9.21
N MET A 123 -9.31 -10.60 -9.14
CA MET A 123 -7.89 -10.38 -8.81
C MET A 123 -7.10 -9.42 -9.73
N ALA A 124 -7.66 -8.96 -10.85
CA ALA A 124 -7.04 -7.94 -11.70
C ALA A 124 -7.22 -6.51 -11.19
N LEU A 125 -8.29 -6.24 -10.42
CA LEU A 125 -8.58 -4.91 -9.88
C LEU A 125 -7.99 -4.75 -8.48
N SER A 126 -7.55 -3.53 -8.17
CA SER A 126 -7.04 -3.17 -6.84
C SER A 126 -8.10 -2.53 -5.93
N THR A 127 -7.76 -2.35 -4.66
CA THR A 127 -8.61 -1.80 -3.59
C THR A 127 -10.02 -2.40 -3.57
N GLN A 128 -10.13 -3.70 -3.82
CA GLN A 128 -11.43 -4.35 -3.79
C GLN A 128 -11.91 -4.52 -2.36
N LYS A 129 -13.22 -4.39 -2.19
CA LYS A 129 -13.90 -4.91 -1.01
C LYS A 129 -13.71 -6.41 -0.93
N ALA A 130 -13.00 -6.84 0.10
CA ALA A 130 -12.71 -8.22 0.38
C ALA A 130 -13.61 -8.74 1.52
N ASN A 131 -13.97 -10.03 1.45
CA ASN A 131 -14.61 -10.71 2.56
C ASN A 131 -13.58 -11.13 3.62
N VAL A 132 -12.93 -10.12 4.23
CA VAL A 132 -11.85 -10.27 5.22
C VAL A 132 -11.96 -9.14 6.24
N SER A 133 -11.89 -9.47 7.53
CA SER A 133 -11.88 -8.46 8.60
C SER A 133 -10.51 -7.77 8.76
N VAL A 134 -10.51 -6.60 9.41
CA VAL A 134 -9.27 -5.92 9.81
C VAL A 134 -8.33 -6.85 10.61
N ALA A 135 -8.87 -7.61 11.58
CA ALA A 135 -8.08 -8.52 12.41
C ALA A 135 -7.45 -9.66 11.58
N GLU A 136 -8.19 -10.21 10.61
CA GLU A 136 -7.64 -11.21 9.67
C GLU A 136 -6.53 -10.62 8.79
N LEU A 137 -6.62 -9.35 8.39
CA LEU A 137 -5.58 -8.68 7.61
C LEU A 137 -4.33 -8.36 8.45
N ILE A 138 -4.48 -8.03 9.74
CA ILE A 138 -3.36 -7.93 10.67
C ILE A 138 -2.63 -9.27 10.75
N ASN A 139 -3.37 -10.37 10.96
CA ASN A 139 -2.79 -11.71 11.00
C ASN A 139 -2.12 -12.10 9.68
N LEU A 140 -2.74 -11.76 8.55
CA LEU A 140 -2.16 -11.98 7.22
C LEU A 140 -0.84 -11.23 7.07
N SER A 141 -0.77 -9.96 7.50
CA SER A 141 0.47 -9.19 7.41
C SER A 141 1.63 -9.87 8.14
N PHE A 142 1.37 -10.43 9.34
CA PHE A 142 2.37 -11.16 10.10
C PHE A 142 2.83 -12.44 9.37
N VAL A 143 1.90 -13.22 8.82
CA VAL A 143 2.21 -14.45 8.06
C VAL A 143 3.03 -14.16 6.79
N LEU A 144 2.90 -12.96 6.23
CA LEU A 144 3.58 -12.55 5.00
C LEU A 144 4.90 -11.80 5.24
N ASP A 145 5.34 -11.68 6.49
CA ASP A 145 6.45 -10.82 6.93
C ASP A 145 6.26 -9.37 6.47
N GLY A 146 5.00 -8.92 6.40
CA GLY A 146 4.59 -7.62 5.93
C GLY A 146 4.38 -6.60 7.05
N ILE A 147 4.24 -5.34 6.65
CA ILE A 147 3.90 -4.24 7.56
C ILE A 147 2.45 -3.84 7.29
N PHE A 148 1.63 -3.90 8.33
CA PHE A 148 0.25 -3.44 8.31
C PHE A 148 0.16 -1.95 8.63
N CYS A 149 -0.60 -1.22 7.81
CA CYS A 149 -0.83 0.21 7.95
C CYS A 149 -2.29 0.54 7.62
N PRO A 150 -3.10 1.11 8.54
CA PRO A 150 -4.37 1.72 8.16
C PRO A 150 -4.12 2.88 7.21
N ALA A 151 -4.77 2.85 6.04
CA ALA A 151 -4.65 3.90 5.04
C ALA A 151 -5.49 5.12 5.43
N HIS A 152 -5.00 6.31 5.09
CA HIS A 152 -5.68 7.62 5.21
C HIS A 152 -6.68 7.70 6.38
N ALA A 153 -6.18 7.42 7.58
CA ALA A 153 -6.95 6.95 8.73
C ALA A 153 -8.07 7.89 9.17
N PHE A 154 -7.92 9.19 8.90
CA PHE A 154 -8.85 10.25 9.31
C PHE A 154 -9.83 10.69 8.22
N THR A 155 -9.71 10.16 7.01
CA THR A 155 -10.63 10.49 5.90
C THR A 155 -12.06 10.07 6.27
N PRO A 156 -13.08 10.92 6.09
CA PRO A 156 -14.48 10.62 6.47
C PRO A 156 -15.14 9.54 5.59
N HIS A 157 -14.37 8.93 4.70
CA HIS A 157 -14.74 7.77 3.91
C HIS A 157 -13.58 6.78 3.95
N LYS A 158 -13.86 5.53 4.31
CA LYS A 158 -12.89 4.41 4.32
C LYS A 158 -11.71 4.54 5.31
N GLY A 159 -11.51 5.69 5.96
CA GLY A 159 -10.54 5.85 7.05
C GLY A 159 -10.99 5.17 8.34
N VAL A 160 -10.07 4.52 9.06
CA VAL A 160 -10.39 3.78 10.30
C VAL A 160 -11.02 4.66 11.39
N TYR A 161 -10.50 5.87 11.60
CA TYR A 161 -11.07 6.84 12.54
C TYR A 161 -12.20 7.66 11.94
N GLY A 162 -12.25 7.76 10.61
CA GLY A 162 -13.32 8.48 9.92
C GLY A 162 -14.67 7.76 9.96
N ILE A 163 -14.69 6.41 9.92
CA ILE A 163 -15.96 5.67 9.77
C ILE A 163 -16.14 4.46 10.68
N TRP A 164 -15.10 3.93 11.33
CA TRP A 164 -15.18 2.61 11.96
C TRP A 164 -14.92 2.60 13.46
N ALA A 165 -13.91 3.34 13.93
CA ALA A 165 -13.42 3.26 15.29
C ALA A 165 -13.22 4.66 15.89
N MET A 166 -13.74 4.88 17.11
CA MET A 166 -13.29 6.01 17.95
C MET A 166 -11.91 5.71 18.55
N ARG A 167 -11.66 4.43 18.84
CA ARG A 167 -10.38 3.88 19.30
C ARG A 167 -10.16 2.52 18.65
N LEU A 168 -8.99 2.27 18.08
CA LEU A 168 -8.60 0.99 17.50
C LEU A 168 -8.51 -0.09 18.57
N ALA A 169 -8.03 0.25 19.77
CA ALA A 169 -7.97 -0.69 20.89
C ALA A 169 -9.34 -1.28 21.26
N ASP A 170 -10.43 -0.51 21.13
CA ASP A 170 -11.78 -0.97 21.45
C ASP A 170 -12.29 -1.99 20.41
N LYS A 171 -11.84 -1.87 19.16
CA LYS A 171 -12.24 -2.76 18.06
C LYS A 171 -11.35 -3.99 17.94
N LEU A 172 -10.06 -3.85 18.22
CA LEU A 172 -9.04 -4.85 17.94
C LEU A 172 -8.45 -5.48 19.22
N GLY A 173 -8.73 -4.92 20.39
CA GLY A 173 -8.15 -5.39 21.64
C GLY A 173 -6.62 -5.38 21.59
N LYS A 174 -6.01 -6.55 21.88
CA LYS A 174 -4.56 -6.72 21.86
C LYS A 174 -3.96 -6.62 20.46
N ASP A 175 -4.74 -6.90 19.42
CA ASP A 175 -4.25 -6.91 18.04
C ASP A 175 -3.86 -5.50 17.56
N ALA A 176 -4.42 -4.45 18.19
CA ALA A 176 -4.02 -3.06 17.95
C ALA A 176 -2.52 -2.81 18.20
N GLY A 177 -1.88 -3.61 19.07
CA GLY A 177 -0.44 -3.53 19.33
C GLY A 177 0.45 -3.99 18.17
N HIS A 178 -0.12 -4.69 17.18
CA HIS A 178 0.60 -5.08 15.96
C HIS A 178 0.67 -3.95 14.93
N ILE A 179 -0.15 -2.90 15.07
CA ILE A 179 -0.09 -1.73 14.20
C ILE A 179 1.14 -0.91 14.59
N LYS A 180 2.05 -0.70 13.64
CA LYS A 180 3.30 0.06 13.83
C LYS A 180 3.32 1.38 13.09
N ALA A 181 2.55 1.47 12.01
CA ALA A 181 2.41 2.66 11.20
C ALA A 181 0.93 3.02 11.03
N LEU A 182 0.66 4.31 10.90
CA LEU A 182 -0.66 4.87 10.60
C LEU A 182 -0.51 5.94 9.54
N GLU A 183 -1.19 5.78 8.41
CA GLU A 183 -1.20 6.83 7.38
C GLU A 183 -2.23 7.90 7.74
N LEU A 184 -1.80 9.16 7.78
CA LEU A 184 -2.67 10.28 8.15
C LEU A 184 -3.74 10.54 7.08
N GLY A 185 -3.33 10.50 5.82
CA GLY A 185 -4.15 10.91 4.67
C GLY A 185 -4.26 12.43 4.52
N LEU A 186 -5.00 12.88 3.52
CA LEU A 186 -5.10 14.30 3.16
C LEU A 186 -5.96 15.16 4.13
N SER A 187 -6.59 14.54 5.13
CA SER A 187 -7.56 15.19 6.03
C SER A 187 -7.04 15.47 7.43
N ALA A 188 -5.77 15.13 7.72
CA ALA A 188 -5.17 15.34 9.03
C ALA A 188 -3.66 15.58 8.90
N ASP A 189 -3.11 16.33 9.85
CA ASP A 189 -1.68 16.42 10.10
C ASP A 189 -1.30 15.68 11.40
N THR A 190 -0.01 15.70 11.73
CA THR A 190 0.55 15.08 12.93
C THR A 190 -0.08 15.63 14.21
N ASP A 191 -0.24 16.95 14.31
CA ASP A 191 -0.74 17.61 15.52
C ASP A 191 -2.21 17.23 15.78
N MET A 192 -3.01 17.14 14.72
CA MET A 192 -4.38 16.65 14.79
C MET A 192 -4.44 15.19 15.25
N ALA A 193 -3.61 14.32 14.66
CA ALA A 193 -3.59 12.91 15.01
C ALA A 193 -3.15 12.68 16.46
N ASP A 194 -2.19 13.46 16.96
CA ASP A 194 -1.65 13.37 18.32
C ASP A 194 -2.63 13.79 19.42
N MET A 195 -3.78 14.36 19.08
CA MET A 195 -4.86 14.60 20.03
C MET A 195 -5.53 13.30 20.51
N ILE A 196 -5.39 12.20 19.76
CA ILE A 196 -5.90 10.89 20.15
C ILE A 196 -4.79 10.13 20.88
N GLY A 197 -4.94 9.88 22.18
CA GLY A 197 -3.84 9.34 22.98
C GLY A 197 -3.24 7.99 22.51
N GLU A 198 -4.00 7.14 21.79
CA GLU A 198 -3.47 5.86 21.27
C GLU A 198 -2.61 6.01 20.01
N THR A 199 -2.84 7.04 19.18
CA THR A 199 -2.15 7.21 17.89
C THR A 199 -0.68 7.54 18.07
N ARG A 200 -0.32 8.13 19.21
CA ARG A 200 1.06 8.43 19.64
C ARG A 200 1.98 7.19 19.72
N ASN A 201 1.40 5.98 19.71
CA ASN A 201 2.15 4.73 19.70
C ASN A 201 2.49 4.26 18.27
N TYR A 202 2.03 4.96 17.24
CA TYR A 202 2.24 4.62 15.84
C TYR A 202 3.23 5.59 15.20
N THR A 203 3.98 5.09 14.21
CA THR A 203 4.74 5.95 13.31
C THR A 203 3.78 6.53 12.27
N PHE A 204 3.72 7.85 12.14
CA PHE A 204 2.88 8.47 11.13
C PHE A 204 3.53 8.44 9.75
N LEU A 205 2.71 8.12 8.75
CA LEU A 205 3.05 8.22 7.34
C LEU A 205 2.17 9.28 6.68
N SER A 206 2.76 10.10 5.81
CA SER A 206 2.07 11.09 4.98
C SER A 206 2.35 10.76 3.53
N ASN A 207 1.44 10.02 2.90
CA ASN A 207 1.54 9.61 1.50
C ASN A 207 0.42 10.24 0.67
N SER A 208 0.58 10.25 -0.64
CA SER A 208 -0.29 11.02 -1.54
C SER A 208 -1.64 10.35 -1.87
N ASP A 209 -1.73 9.02 -1.77
CA ASP A 209 -2.80 8.24 -2.40
C ASP A 209 -2.92 8.58 -3.90
N ALA A 210 -1.77 8.61 -4.59
CA ALA A 210 -1.68 9.12 -5.95
C ALA A 210 -2.41 8.23 -6.96
N HIS A 211 -3.32 8.86 -7.68
CA HIS A 211 -4.06 8.29 -8.81
C HIS A 211 -3.60 8.82 -10.17
N SER A 212 -2.65 9.75 -10.18
CA SER A 212 -2.03 10.33 -11.38
C SER A 212 -0.57 10.69 -11.10
N ALA A 213 0.26 10.79 -12.13
CA ALA A 213 1.69 11.07 -11.98
C ALA A 213 1.94 12.46 -11.36
N ASP A 214 1.05 13.41 -11.64
CA ASP A 214 1.14 14.77 -11.10
C ASP A 214 0.89 14.81 -9.58
N ASN A 215 0.17 13.84 -9.03
CA ASN A 215 -0.15 13.76 -7.61
C ASN A 215 0.84 12.94 -6.79
N ILE A 216 1.82 12.27 -7.42
CA ILE A 216 2.88 11.57 -6.67
C ILE A 216 3.72 12.59 -5.89
N GLY A 217 4.01 12.26 -4.62
CA GLY A 217 4.89 13.03 -3.74
C GLY A 217 4.23 14.15 -2.97
#